data_AF-A0A945AJU6-F1
#
_entry.id   AF-A0A945AJU6-F1
#
_cell.length_a   1.000
_cell.length_b   1.000
_cell.length_c   1.000
_cell.angle_alpha   90.00
_cell.angle_beta   90.00
_cell.angle_gamma   90.00
#
_symmetry.space_group_name_H-M   'P 1'
#
loop_
_entity.id
_entity.type
_entity.pdbx_description
1 polymer ?
#
loop_
_entity_poly.entity_id
_entity_poly.type
_entity_poly.pdbx_seq_one_letter_code
_entity_poly.pdbx_strand_id
1 'polypeptide(L)' 'MGLTHQNLAEELASSREVISRLLKEFECEGLIKLGRGGINMLDPERISHQFSHLKI' A
#
# COMPACT_ATOMS: atom_id res chain seq x y z
N MET A 1 4.96 21.19 -18.93
CA MET A 1 5.71 20.02 -18.42
C MET A 1 5.31 19.83 -16.97
N GLY A 2 4.13 19.27 -16.73
CA GLY A 2 3.65 18.97 -15.39
C GLY A 2 3.78 17.48 -15.17
N LEU A 3 4.05 17.05 -13.93
CA LEU A 3 3.69 15.71 -13.48
C LEU A 3 2.17 15.56 -13.64
N THR A 4 1.72 15.22 -14.84
CA THR A 4 0.32 14.96 -15.10
C THR A 4 -0.03 13.66 -14.40
N HIS A 5 -1.22 13.59 -13.84
CA HIS A 5 -1.70 12.43 -13.07
C HIS A 5 -1.58 11.08 -13.79
N GLN A 6 -1.30 11.06 -15.10
CA GLN A 6 -1.00 9.88 -15.90
C GLN A 6 0.28 9.15 -15.48
N ASN A 7 1.41 9.85 -15.25
CA ASN A 7 2.64 9.17 -14.81
C ASN A 7 2.49 8.57 -13.41
N LEU A 8 1.77 9.25 -12.52
CA LEU A 8 1.47 8.71 -11.20
C LEU A 8 0.48 7.55 -11.29
N ALA A 9 -0.49 7.58 -12.21
CA ALA A 9 -1.42 6.48 -12.43
C ALA A 9 -0.76 5.25 -13.07
N GLU A 10 0.22 5.42 -13.96
CA GLU A 10 1.02 4.33 -14.53
C GLU A 10 1.99 3.74 -13.51
N GLU A 11 2.68 4.59 -12.74
CA GLU A 11 3.53 4.16 -11.61
C GLU A 11 2.69 3.51 -10.52
N LEU A 12 1.51 4.07 -10.20
CA LEU A 12 0.53 3.46 -9.29
C LEU A 12 -0.16 2.25 -9.89
N ALA A 13 -0.19 2.05 -11.22
CA ALA A 13 -0.75 0.86 -11.86
C ALA A 13 0.24 -0.31 -11.76
N SER A 14 1.51 -0.05 -12.10
CA SER A 14 2.64 -0.96 -11.85
C SER A 14 2.79 -1.26 -10.36
N SER A 15 2.73 -0.20 -9.54
CA SER A 15 2.72 -0.32 -8.09
C SER A 15 1.36 -0.77 -7.56
N ARG A 16 0.26 -0.85 -8.30
CA ARG A 16 -1.05 -1.24 -7.74
C ARG A 16 -1.08 -2.72 -7.47
N GLU A 17 -0.44 -3.50 -8.34
CA GLU A 17 -0.24 -4.93 -8.11
C GLU A 17 0.70 -5.15 -6.93
N VAL A 18 1.78 -4.37 -6.85
CA VAL A 18 2.74 -4.44 -5.74
C VAL A 18 2.09 -4.00 -4.42
N ILE A 19 1.35 -2.88 -4.42
CA ILE A 19 0.60 -2.33 -3.29
C ILE A 19 -0.54 -3.28 -2.93
N SER A 20 -1.27 -3.85 -3.89
CA SER A 20 -2.32 -4.86 -3.58
C SER A 20 -1.73 -6.11 -2.95
N ARG A 21 -0.52 -6.53 -3.39
CA ARG A 21 0.19 -7.66 -2.81
C ARG A 21 0.67 -7.32 -1.38
N LEU A 22 1.30 -6.17 -1.18
CA LEU A 22 1.69 -5.65 0.14
C LEU A 22 0.49 -5.50 1.09
N LEU A 23 -0.61 -4.92 0.61
CA LEU A 23 -1.84 -4.78 1.39
C LEU A 23 -2.42 -6.15 1.77
N LYS A 24 -2.37 -7.14 0.88
CA LYS A 24 -2.75 -8.52 1.22
C LYS A 24 -1.82 -9.17 2.24
N GLU A 25 -0.51 -8.93 2.14
CA GLU A 25 0.46 -9.43 3.13
C GLU A 25 0.19 -8.80 4.50
N PHE A 26 0.00 -7.48 4.56
CA PHE A 26 -0.38 -6.78 5.78
C PHE A 26 -1.73 -7.23 6.33
N GLU A 27 -2.69 -7.58 5.48
CA GLU A 27 -3.96 -8.16 5.93
C GLU A 27 -3.75 -9.56 6.53
N CYS A 28 -2.92 -10.38 5.89
CA CYS A 28 -2.56 -11.72 6.35
C CYS A 28 -1.82 -11.69 7.69
N GLU A 29 -0.96 -10.70 7.89
CA GLU A 29 -0.26 -10.43 9.15
C GLU A 29 -1.16 -9.78 10.22
N GLY A 30 -2.42 -9.46 9.90
CA GLY A 30 -3.38 -8.82 10.82
C GLY A 30 -3.10 -7.35 11.11
N LEU A 31 -2.29 -6.69 10.28
CA LEU A 31 -1.91 -5.27 10.40
C LEU A 31 -2.97 -4.34 9.81
N ILE A 32 -3.66 -4.80 8.76
CA ILE A 32 -4.78 -4.10 8.13
C ILE A 32 -5.94 -5.05 7.89
N LYS A 33 -7.10 -4.48 7.52
CA LYS A 33 -8.29 -5.22 7.11
C LYS A 33 -8.81 -4.63 5.80
N LEU A 34 -8.90 -5.43 4.75
CA LEU A 34 -9.45 -4.99 3.47
C LEU A 34 -10.97 -5.21 3.47
N GLY A 35 -11.72 -4.16 3.17
CA GLY A 35 -13.18 -4.18 3.07
C GLY A 35 -13.67 -3.78 1.67
N ARG A 36 -14.99 -3.77 1.46
CA ARG A 36 -15.58 -3.26 0.20
C ARG A 36 -15.27 -1.76 0.06
N GLY A 37 -14.19 -1.45 -0.67
CA GLY A 37 -13.80 -0.09 -1.05
C GLY A 37 -12.98 0.67 -0.01
N GLY A 38 -12.48 0.02 1.04
CA GLY A 38 -11.74 0.71 2.10
C GLY A 38 -10.69 -0.17 2.78
N ILE A 39 -9.65 0.48 3.31
CA ILE A 39 -8.57 -0.15 4.06
C ILE A 39 -8.74 0.29 5.52
N ASN A 40 -8.93 -0.68 6.42
CA ASN A 40 -8.97 -0.43 7.85
C ASN A 40 -7.60 -0.73 8.43
N MET A 41 -6.85 0.28 8.85
CA MET A 41 -5.59 0.05 9.57
C MET A 41 -5.92 -0.47 10.97
N LEU A 42 -5.42 -1.66 11.31
CA LEU A 42 -5.59 -2.24 12.64
C LEU A 42 -4.43 -1.84 13.56
N ASP A 43 -3.22 -1.76 13.01
CA ASP A 43 -2.02 -1.40 13.78
C ASP A 43 -1.06 -0.50 12.95
N PRO A 44 -1.25 0.83 13.00
CA PRO A 44 -0.43 1.76 12.21
C PRO A 44 1.04 1.82 12.69
N GLU A 45 1.31 1.53 13.96
CA GLU A 45 2.68 1.54 14.49
C GLU A 45 3.52 0.40 13.91
N ARG A 46 2.96 -0.81 13.84
CA ARG A 46 3.60 -1.97 13.21
C ARG A 46 3.81 -1.78 11.72
N ILE A 47 2.85 -1.15 11.03
CA ILE A 47 3.00 -0.79 9.61
C ILE A 47 4.18 0.16 9.45
N SER A 48 4.25 1.24 10.23
CA SER A 48 5.37 2.19 10.17
C SER A 48 6.72 1.50 10.42
N HIS A 49 6.77 0.51 11.31
CA HIS A 49 7.97 -0.27 11.58
C HIS A 49 8.35 -1.22 10.42
N GLN A 50 7.37 -1.83 9.74
CA GLN A 50 7.59 -2.64 8.53
C GLN A 50 8.11 -1.79 7.36
N PHE A 51 7.56 -0.60 7.16
CA PHE A 51 8.03 0.35 6.15
C PHE A 51 9.44 0.88 6.43
N SER A 52 9.91 0.88 7.68
CA SER A 52 11.30 1.24 8.00
C SER A 52 12.33 0.28 7.38
N HIS A 53 11.92 -0.93 6.98
CA HIS A 53 12.78 -1.90 6.31
C HIS A 53 12.68 -1.86 4.78
N LEU A 54 11.58 -1.33 4.24
CA LEU A 54 11.45 -1.06 2.80
C LEU A 54 12.18 0.24 2.47
N LYS A 55 13.45 0.13 2.09
CA LYS A 55 14.14 1.19 1.34
C LYS A 55 13.48 1.34 -0.03
N ILE A 56 12.49 2.23 -0.11
CA ILE A 56 12.00 2.81 -1.37
C ILE A 56 12.81 4.09 -1.61
#